data_AF-A0A966S447-F1
#
_entry.id   AF-A0A966S447-F1
#
_cell.length_a   1.000
_cell.length_b   1.000
_cell.length_c   1.000
_cell.angle_alpha   90.00
_cell.angle_beta   90.00
_cell.angle_gamma   90.00
#
_symmetry.space_group_name_H-M   'P 1'
#
loop_
_entity.id
_entity.type
_entity.pdbx_description
1 polymer ?
#
loop_
_entity_poly.entity_id
_entity_poly.type
_entity_poly.pdbx_seq_one_letter_code
_entity_poly.pdbx_strand_id
1 'polypeptide(L)'
;MKPTKIIIALFTIGSALFSIQTQAQRLPSKFPEAAPRQNVYVELGGNGIAFNAMYENRFRKAADGAGFKVGLGGFTSNYEKVFTLPVGVNWLLTKDNKHFFEMGFGATFLHYEDTFD
;
A
#
# COMPACT_ATOMS: atom_id res chain seq x y z
N MET A 1 23.94 35.11 18.74
CA MET A 1 24.07 33.93 17.85
C MET A 1 23.42 34.27 16.51
N LYS A 2 24.07 34.03 15.37
CA LYS A 2 23.51 34.35 14.03
C LYS A 2 22.26 33.48 13.76
N PRO A 3 21.18 34.03 13.16
CA PRO A 3 19.90 33.32 12.99
C PRO A 3 20.01 32.00 12.21
N THR A 4 20.98 31.90 11.31
CA THR A 4 21.29 30.69 10.54
C THR A 4 21.66 29.49 11.43
N LYS A 5 22.31 29.72 12.58
CA LYS A 5 22.69 28.65 13.52
C LYS A 5 21.48 28.10 14.29
N ILE A 6 20.45 28.93 14.51
CA ILE A 6 19.22 28.54 15.20
C ILE A 6 18.35 27.68 14.29
N ILE A 7 18.24 28.04 13.01
CA ILE A 7 17.46 27.29 12.02
C ILE A 7 18.03 25.88 11.81
N ILE A 8 19.37 25.77 11.67
CA ILE A 8 20.04 24.47 11.53
C ILE A 8 19.84 23.62 12.79
N ALA A 9 19.93 24.22 13.99
CA ALA A 9 19.69 23.51 15.24
C ALA A 9 18.25 22.97 15.35
N LEU A 10 17.24 23.78 15.01
CA LEU A 10 15.83 23.32 15.00
C LEU A 10 15.59 22.19 14.00
N PHE A 11 16.20 22.27 12.81
CA PHE A 11 16.09 21.22 11.80
C PHE A 11 16.71 19.90 12.28
N THR A 12 17.87 19.98 12.93
CA THR A 12 18.59 18.80 13.44
C THR A 12 17.82 18.13 14.59
N ILE A 13 17.24 18.91 15.50
CA ILE A 13 16.40 18.40 16.61
C ILE A 13 15.10 17.77 16.07
N GLY A 14 14.48 18.39 15.06
CA GLY A 14 13.30 17.84 14.38
C GLY A 14 13.58 16.48 13.73
N SER A 15 14.73 16.32 13.08
CA SER A 15 15.13 15.03 12.49
C SER A 15 15.40 13.93 13.51
N ALA A 16 15.99 14.27 14.67
CA ALA A 16 16.29 13.30 15.73
C ALA A 16 15.02 12.78 16.43
N LEU A 17 13.97 13.62 16.53
CA LEU A 17 12.67 13.21 17.11
C LEU A 17 11.89 12.26 16.20
N PHE A 18 12.12 12.31 14.87
CA PHE A 18 11.49 11.40 13.92
C PHE A 18 12.07 9.98 13.98
N SER A 19 13.35 9.84 14.37
CA SER A 19 14.05 8.55 14.43
C SER A 19 13.61 7.64 15.58
N ILE A 20 12.96 8.18 16.63
CA ILE A 20 12.62 7.44 17.85
C ILE A 20 11.26 6.71 17.73
N GLN A 21 10.45 7.01 16.71
CA GLN A 21 9.12 6.40 16.52
C GLN A 21 9.11 5.17 15.59
N THR A 22 10.25 4.68 15.12
CA THR A 22 10.31 3.49 14.24
C THR A 22 10.27 2.15 14.98
N GLN A 23 10.15 2.14 16.31
CA GLN A 23 9.80 0.92 17.02
C GLN A 23 8.29 0.66 16.91
N ALA A 24 7.91 0.04 15.79
CA ALA A 24 6.61 -0.62 15.64
C ALA A 24 6.48 -1.67 16.76
N GLN A 25 5.85 -1.30 17.87
CA GLN A 25 5.59 -2.21 18.99
C GLN A 25 4.89 -3.45 18.45
N ARG A 26 5.54 -4.61 18.58
CA ARG A 26 4.97 -5.92 18.24
C ARG A 26 3.91 -6.28 19.28
N LEU A 27 2.79 -5.57 19.28
CA LEU A 27 1.63 -6.01 20.04
C LEU A 27 1.15 -7.34 19.42
N PRO A 28 0.93 -8.38 20.25
CA PRO A 28 0.18 -9.54 19.78
C PRO A 28 -1.19 -9.05 19.32
N SER A 29 -1.60 -9.46 18.12
CA SER A 29 -2.92 -9.10 17.61
C SER A 29 -3.98 -9.57 18.61
N LYS A 30 -4.94 -8.70 18.90
CA LYS A 30 -6.09 -9.07 19.74
C LYS A 30 -7.01 -10.09 19.07
N PHE A 31 -6.85 -10.29 17.77
CA PHE A 31 -7.69 -11.16 16.94
C PHE A 31 -6.82 -12.05 16.06
N PRO A 32 -6.16 -13.06 16.64
CA PRO A 32 -5.38 -14.03 15.86
C PRO A 32 -6.32 -14.83 14.94
N GLU A 33 -5.89 -15.04 13.70
CA GLU A 33 -6.57 -15.88 12.72
C GLU A 33 -5.79 -17.19 12.51
N ALA A 34 -6.45 -18.25 12.07
CA ALA A 34 -5.78 -19.54 11.81
C ALA A 34 -4.82 -19.46 10.61
N ALA A 35 -5.15 -18.61 9.63
CA ALA A 35 -4.37 -18.35 8.43
C ALA A 35 -4.35 -16.84 8.14
N PRO A 36 -3.34 -16.34 7.40
CA PRO A 36 -3.36 -14.96 6.94
C PRO A 36 -4.53 -14.75 5.98
N ARG A 37 -5.25 -13.64 6.14
CA ARG A 37 -6.36 -13.30 5.27
C ARG A 37 -5.87 -13.02 3.84
N GLN A 38 -6.52 -13.67 2.89
CA GLN A 38 -6.24 -13.54 1.46
C GLN A 38 -7.52 -13.14 0.76
N ASN A 39 -7.43 -12.11 -0.08
CA ASN A 39 -8.55 -11.64 -0.87
C ASN A 39 -8.14 -11.64 -2.36
N VAL A 40 -9.01 -12.18 -3.20
CA VAL A 40 -8.92 -12.05 -4.66
C VAL A 40 -10.16 -11.29 -5.10
N TYR A 41 -9.96 -10.23 -5.86
CA TYR A 41 -11.06 -9.44 -6.39
C TYR A 41 -10.68 -8.84 -7.74
N VAL A 42 -11.67 -8.35 -8.45
CA VAL A 42 -11.49 -7.71 -9.75
C VAL A 42 -11.97 -6.28 -9.64
N GLU A 43 -11.16 -5.34 -10.14
CA GLU A 43 -11.51 -3.92 -10.19
C GLU A 43 -11.70 -3.47 -11.64
N LEU A 44 -12.73 -2.64 -11.85
CA LEU A 44 -12.97 -1.91 -13.08
C LEU A 44 -12.80 -0.41 -12.78
N GLY A 45 -11.82 0.24 -13.41
CA GLY A 45 -11.56 1.68 -13.21
C GLY A 45 -10.93 2.03 -11.86
N GLY A 46 -10.31 1.04 -11.18
CA GLY A 46 -9.63 1.14 -9.89
C GLY A 46 -8.12 1.40 -10.00
N ASN A 47 -7.29 0.80 -9.13
CA ASN A 47 -5.84 1.06 -9.08
C ASN A 47 -5.14 0.43 -10.31
N GLY A 48 -5.23 1.15 -11.43
CA GLY A 48 -4.93 0.69 -12.78
C GLY A 48 -6.16 0.92 -13.64
N ILE A 49 -6.06 1.88 -14.56
CA ILE A 49 -7.13 2.48 -15.37
C ILE A 49 -7.93 1.42 -16.21
N ALA A 50 -7.46 0.17 -16.23
CA ALA A 50 -8.01 -0.98 -16.93
C ALA A 50 -8.76 -1.98 -16.01
N PHE A 51 -9.22 -3.09 -16.60
CA PHE A 51 -9.71 -4.27 -15.88
C PHE A 51 -8.52 -4.94 -15.18
N ASN A 52 -8.53 -5.03 -13.85
CA ASN A 52 -7.42 -5.62 -13.08
C ASN A 52 -7.91 -6.74 -12.18
N ALA A 53 -7.20 -7.86 -12.18
CA ALA A 53 -7.32 -8.88 -11.15
C ALA A 53 -6.32 -8.55 -10.03
N MET A 54 -6.83 -8.39 -8.81
CA MET A 54 -6.07 -8.04 -7.62
C MET A 54 -5.97 -9.23 -6.68
N TYR A 55 -4.76 -9.46 -6.17
CA TYR A 55 -4.48 -10.37 -5.08
C TYR A 55 -3.93 -9.59 -3.89
N GLU A 56 -4.58 -9.76 -2.73
CA GLU A 56 -4.14 -9.19 -1.48
C GLU A 56 -3.88 -10.28 -0.46
N ASN A 57 -2.77 -10.14 0.28
CA ASN A 57 -2.42 -11.06 1.34
C ASN A 57 -1.85 -10.30 2.54
N ARG A 58 -2.24 -10.74 3.73
CA ARG A 58 -1.74 -10.19 4.99
C ARG A 58 -0.42 -10.88 5.37
N PHE A 59 0.53 -10.12 5.90
CA PHE A 59 1.81 -10.67 6.34
C PHE A 59 1.69 -11.49 7.63
N ARG A 60 0.64 -11.26 8.42
CA ARG A 60 0.42 -11.87 9.72
C ARG A 60 -0.90 -12.63 9.74
N LYS A 61 -0.94 -13.68 10.57
CA LYS A 61 -2.15 -14.45 10.90
C LYS A 61 -3.01 -13.70 11.92
N ALA A 62 -3.50 -12.54 11.52
CA ALA A 62 -4.20 -11.61 12.37
C ALA A 62 -5.22 -10.85 11.54
N ALA A 63 -6.34 -10.51 12.16
CA ALA A 63 -7.36 -9.69 11.52
C ALA A 63 -6.85 -8.26 11.25
N ASP A 64 -5.84 -7.78 11.98
CA ASP A 64 -5.18 -6.49 11.81
C ASP A 64 -3.71 -6.61 11.41
N GLY A 65 -3.21 -5.54 10.79
CA GLY A 65 -1.80 -5.37 10.47
C GLY A 65 -1.53 -5.08 9.00
N ALA A 66 -0.25 -5.13 8.65
CA ALA A 66 0.22 -4.87 7.31
C ALA A 66 -0.04 -6.06 6.36
N GLY A 67 -0.31 -5.74 5.11
CA GLY A 67 -0.40 -6.66 3.98
C GLY A 67 0.21 -6.04 2.73
N PHE A 68 0.17 -6.82 1.67
CA PHE A 68 0.52 -6.38 0.33
C PHE A 68 -0.63 -6.61 -0.63
N LYS A 69 -0.65 -5.80 -1.67
CA LYS A 69 -1.54 -5.93 -2.82
C LYS A 69 -0.70 -5.97 -4.09
N VAL A 70 -1.00 -6.92 -4.95
CA VAL A 70 -0.41 -7.02 -6.29
C VAL A 70 -1.50 -7.45 -7.25
N GLY A 71 -1.54 -6.84 -8.42
CA GLY A 71 -2.50 -7.20 -9.42
C GLY A 71 -1.91 -7.10 -10.82
N LEU A 72 -2.64 -7.67 -11.75
CA LEU A 72 -2.34 -7.66 -13.17
C LEU A 72 -3.61 -7.28 -13.89
N GLY A 73 -3.47 -6.38 -14.85
CA GLY A 73 -4.58 -5.95 -15.66
C GLY A 73 -4.13 -5.39 -16.99
N GLY A 74 -5.12 -4.93 -17.72
CA GLY A 74 -4.92 -4.43 -19.06
C GLY A 74 -6.10 -4.67 -19.95
N PHE A 75 -6.05 -4.07 -21.12
CA PHE A 75 -6.96 -4.36 -22.22
C PHE A 75 -6.19 -4.29 -23.52
N THR A 76 -6.64 -5.08 -24.49
CA THR A 76 -6.14 -5.03 -25.86
C THR A 76 -7.31 -4.64 -26.75
N SER A 77 -7.08 -3.63 -27.59
CA SER A 77 -7.97 -3.23 -28.67
C SER A 77 -7.21 -3.32 -29.99
N ASN A 78 -7.89 -3.10 -31.12
CA ASN A 78 -7.27 -3.17 -32.45
C ASN A 78 -6.14 -2.17 -32.66
N TYR A 79 -6.06 -1.12 -31.84
CA TYR A 79 -5.12 0.00 -32.00
C TYR A 79 -4.22 0.23 -30.78
N GLU A 80 -4.58 -0.34 -29.63
CA GLU A 80 -3.98 0.01 -28.33
C GLU A 80 -3.77 -1.25 -27.50
N LYS A 81 -2.58 -1.39 -26.91
CA LYS A 81 -2.30 -2.40 -25.88
C LYS A 81 -1.95 -1.68 -24.59
N VAL A 82 -2.75 -1.96 -23.56
CA VAL A 82 -2.54 -1.41 -22.22
C VAL A 82 -2.27 -2.55 -21.26
N PHE A 83 -1.15 -2.48 -20.56
CA PHE A 83 -0.77 -3.39 -19.51
C PHE A 83 -0.61 -2.62 -18.19
N THR A 84 -1.21 -3.14 -17.12
CA THR A 84 -1.14 -2.54 -15.78
C THR A 84 -0.65 -3.56 -14.76
N LEU A 85 0.30 -3.13 -13.94
CA LEU A 85 0.81 -3.89 -12.79
C LEU A 85 0.71 -3.00 -11.54
N PRO A 86 -0.45 -3.00 -10.86
CA PRO A 86 -0.60 -2.39 -9.55
C PRO A 86 0.13 -3.18 -8.48
N VAL A 87 0.94 -2.50 -7.69
CA VAL A 87 1.61 -3.04 -6.50
C VAL A 87 1.45 -2.08 -5.33
N GLY A 88 1.33 -2.60 -4.12
CA GLY A 88 1.21 -1.75 -2.95
C GLY A 88 1.25 -2.50 -1.64
N VAL A 89 1.23 -1.72 -0.58
CA VAL A 89 1.13 -2.18 0.80
C VAL A 89 -0.08 -1.53 1.45
N ASN A 90 -0.74 -2.27 2.33
CA ASN A 90 -1.88 -1.79 3.08
C ASN A 90 -1.72 -2.13 4.56
N TRP A 91 -2.33 -1.32 5.41
CA TRP A 91 -2.38 -1.50 6.85
C TRP A 91 -3.83 -1.48 7.30
N LEU A 92 -4.27 -2.60 7.85
CA LEU A 92 -5.61 -2.75 8.42
C LEU A 92 -5.55 -2.55 9.93
N LEU A 93 -6.38 -1.65 10.45
CA LEU A 93 -6.58 -1.42 11.86
C LEU A 93 -7.98 -1.86 12.24
N THR A 94 -8.11 -2.67 13.29
CA THR A 94 -9.41 -3.03 13.86
C THR A 94 -9.35 -2.96 15.38
N LYS A 95 -10.45 -2.53 15.99
CA LYS A 95 -10.59 -2.50 17.46
C LYS A 95 -11.46 -3.64 17.97
N ASP A 96 -12.42 -4.08 17.18
CA ASP A 96 -13.51 -4.96 17.58
C ASP A 96 -13.81 -6.09 16.58
N ASN A 97 -12.96 -6.28 15.56
CA ASN A 97 -13.14 -7.27 14.48
C ASN A 97 -14.45 -7.08 13.68
N LYS A 98 -15.13 -5.93 13.84
CA LYS A 98 -16.36 -5.59 13.10
C LYS A 98 -16.14 -4.35 12.25
N HIS A 99 -15.44 -3.37 12.80
CA HIS A 99 -15.07 -2.14 12.11
C HIS A 99 -13.59 -2.22 11.70
N PHE A 100 -13.33 -1.99 10.43
CA PHE A 100 -12.01 -2.05 9.84
C PHE A 100 -11.70 -0.72 9.19
N PHE A 101 -10.56 -0.15 9.56
CA PHE A 101 -10.00 1.00 8.87
C PHE A 101 -8.78 0.52 8.08
N GLU A 102 -8.78 0.73 6.78
CA GLU A 102 -7.63 0.43 5.92
C GLU A 102 -7.01 1.73 5.42
N MET A 103 -5.70 1.84 5.57
CA MET A 103 -4.89 2.81 4.84
C MET A 103 -3.83 2.05 4.04
N GLY A 104 -3.50 2.52 2.84
CA GLY A 104 -2.52 1.86 2.01
C GLY A 104 -1.84 2.83 1.07
N PHE A 105 -0.66 2.44 0.63
CA PHE A 105 0.10 3.16 -0.37
C PHE A 105 0.49 2.17 -1.47
N GLY A 106 0.37 2.59 -2.72
CA GLY A 106 0.68 1.75 -3.86
C GLY A 106 1.06 2.58 -5.07
N ALA A 107 1.67 1.90 -6.03
CA ALA A 107 2.02 2.44 -7.32
C ALA A 107 1.51 1.49 -8.39
N THR A 108 1.09 2.04 -9.51
CA THR A 108 0.68 1.25 -10.66
C THR A 108 1.64 1.51 -11.79
N PHE A 109 2.31 0.45 -12.23
CA PHE A 109 3.07 0.51 -13.46
C PHE A 109 2.10 0.35 -14.63
N LEU A 110 2.12 1.32 -15.54
CA LEU A 110 1.30 1.31 -16.74
C LEU A 110 2.23 1.32 -17.95
N HIS A 111 2.05 0.32 -18.81
CA HIS A 111 2.70 0.26 -20.11
C HIS A 111 1.64 0.40 -21.19
N TYR A 112 1.81 1.41 -22.03
CA TYR A 112 0.92 1.71 -23.14
C TYR A 112 1.72 1.61 -24.43
N GLU A 113 1.24 0.79 -25.35
CA GLU A 113 1.85 0.61 -26.67
C GLU A 113 0.79 0.94 -27.73
N ASP A 114 1.04 2.02 -28.49
CA ASP A 114 0.27 2.38 -29.68
C ASP A 114 0.79 1.55 -30.85
N THR A 115 -0.09 0.83 -31.53
CA THR A 115 0.24 0.14 -32.78
C THR A 115 -0.12 1.01 -33.99
N PHE A 116 0.27 2.29 -33.95
CA PHE A 116 0.24 3.19 -35.10
C PHE A 116 1.65 3.33 -35.67
N ASP A 117 1.96 2.47 -36.63
CA ASP A 117 3.06 2.62 -37.60
C ASP A 117 2.42 2.94 -38.97
#